data_AF-A0A6G3UUF5-F1
#
_entry.id   AF-A0A6G3UUF5-F1
#
_cell.length_a   1.000
_cell.length_b   1.000
_cell.length_c   1.000
_cell.angle_alpha   90.00
_cell.angle_beta   90.00
_cell.angle_gamma   90.00
#
_symmetry.space_group_name_H-M   'P 1'
#
loop_
_entity.id
_entity.type
_entity.pdbx_description
1 polymer ?
#
loop_
_entity_poly.entity_id
_entity_poly.type
_entity_poly.pdbx_seq_one_letter_code
_entity_poly.pdbx_strand_id
1 'polypeptide(L)'
;MRVKTVLPAVAMTAVSMVLTLAVVVMWLSPVMPWLVALVVGLGIDGGWLATLAYERRLAAQGDHSPTVTAVGWGFGLIATGVLVAHALAEESAGAWLAVAWLPVAAKGLWLVHGLWERTALTPSALGSIRGIQQEARDEAAVARARLRAEAATEETRLTAVTQAGARVARVQADTAKTLSRAWSALETARNGEGTATALTSVTRPVTPSVAPRWELPVWGPTDPVPALEPAPALTDAALDALVDDIRTSETPALSYREMATRFRAAGHSASEVRLRAAWKRVA
;
A
#
# COMPACT_ATOMS: atom_id res chain seq x y z
N MET A 1 23.44 10.05 14.58
CA MET A 1 22.96 11.44 14.30
C MET A 1 23.47 12.37 15.39
N ARG A 2 24.14 13.48 15.06
CA ARG A 2 24.55 14.48 16.06
C ARG A 2 23.35 15.33 16.43
N VAL A 3 22.69 15.00 17.55
CA VAL A 3 21.58 15.75 18.18
C VAL A 3 21.83 17.28 18.22
N LYS A 4 23.10 17.68 18.29
CA LYS A 4 23.54 19.07 18.37
C LYS A 4 23.13 19.95 17.18
N THR A 5 22.95 19.40 15.97
CA THR A 5 22.70 20.21 14.76
C THR A 5 21.21 20.47 14.50
N VAL A 6 20.33 19.67 15.09
CA VAL A 6 18.86 19.79 14.95
C VAL A 6 18.27 20.67 16.06
N LEU A 7 18.97 20.77 17.21
CA LEU A 7 18.51 21.46 18.42
C LEU A 7 17.97 22.88 18.17
N PRO A 8 18.66 23.75 17.38
CA PRO A 8 18.17 25.12 17.16
C PRO A 8 16.86 25.16 16.37
N ALA A 9 16.71 24.30 15.35
CA ALA A 9 15.49 24.22 14.55
C ALA A 9 14.30 23.74 15.38
N VAL A 10 14.51 22.73 16.23
CA VAL A 10 13.47 22.21 17.13
C VAL A 10 13.08 23.25 18.17
N ALA A 11 14.06 23.89 18.83
CA ALA A 11 13.79 24.93 19.82
C ALA A 11 13.00 26.09 19.22
N MET A 12 13.39 26.58 18.04
CA MET A 12 12.71 27.68 17.38
C MET A 12 11.29 27.31 16.94
N THR A 13 11.08 26.08 16.46
CA THR A 13 9.76 25.56 16.11
C THR A 13 8.87 25.51 17.35
N ALA A 14 9.37 24.98 18.48
CA ALA A 14 8.62 24.88 19.72
C ALA A 14 8.22 26.26 20.28
N VAL A 15 9.17 27.21 20.31
CA VAL A 15 8.89 28.60 20.75
C VAL A 15 7.85 29.26 19.86
N SER A 16 7.99 29.09 18.53
CA SER A 16 7.04 29.62 17.55
C SER A 16 5.62 29.08 17.78
N MET A 17 5.47 27.79 18.03
CA MET A 17 4.16 27.17 18.28
C MET A 17 3.53 27.67 19.57
N VAL A 18 4.28 27.67 20.68
CA VAL A 18 3.77 28.13 21.98
C VAL A 18 3.26 29.56 21.87
N LEU A 19 4.01 30.42 21.16
CA LEU A 19 3.62 31.80 20.94
C LEU A 19 2.36 31.93 20.08
N THR A 20 2.30 31.22 18.96
CA THR A 20 1.15 31.26 18.05
C THR A 20 -0.11 30.77 18.75
N LEU A 21 -0.01 29.64 19.46
CA LEU A 21 -1.10 29.10 20.28
C LEU A 21 -1.56 30.10 21.35
N ALA A 22 -0.64 30.71 22.09
CA ALA A 22 -0.99 31.67 23.14
C ALA A 22 -1.75 32.89 22.57
N VAL A 23 -1.28 33.44 21.45
CA VAL A 23 -1.93 34.57 20.77
C VAL A 23 -3.32 34.18 20.24
N VAL A 24 -3.45 33.02 19.59
CA VAL A 24 -4.75 32.53 19.10
C VAL A 24 -5.73 32.33 20.25
N VAL A 25 -5.32 31.69 21.34
CA VAL A 25 -6.19 31.47 22.50
C VAL A 25 -6.61 32.79 23.10
N MET A 26 -5.68 33.74 23.27
CA MET A 26 -5.99 35.05 23.83
C MET A 26 -7.02 35.82 22.97
N TRP A 27 -6.90 35.77 21.65
CA TRP A 27 -7.82 36.43 20.72
C TRP A 27 -9.19 35.76 20.63
N LEU A 28 -9.25 34.44 20.65
CA LEU A 28 -10.49 33.69 20.45
C LEU A 28 -11.28 33.49 21.74
N SER A 29 -10.63 33.46 22.91
CA SER A 29 -11.31 33.23 24.21
C SER A 29 -12.45 34.20 24.54
N PRO A 30 -12.43 35.49 24.12
CA PRO A 30 -13.56 36.40 24.31
C PRO A 30 -14.79 36.07 23.44
N VAL A 31 -14.61 35.36 22.33
CA VAL A 31 -15.64 35.14 21.30
C VAL A 31 -16.13 33.69 21.26
N MET A 32 -15.34 32.75 21.78
CA MET A 32 -15.69 31.33 21.85
C MET A 32 -15.11 30.66 23.11
N PRO A 33 -15.62 29.47 23.50
CA PRO A 33 -15.07 28.74 24.64
C PRO A 33 -13.58 28.45 24.46
N TRP A 34 -12.80 28.63 25.53
CA TRP A 34 -11.35 28.49 25.52
C TRP A 34 -10.84 27.15 24.94
N LEU A 35 -11.58 26.05 25.13
CA LEU A 35 -11.27 24.74 24.53
C LEU A 35 -11.33 24.76 23.00
N VAL A 36 -12.30 25.48 22.41
CA VAL A 36 -12.42 25.61 20.96
C VAL A 36 -11.26 26.44 20.42
N ALA A 37 -10.92 27.53 21.10
CA ALA A 37 -9.76 28.37 20.75
C ALA A 37 -8.43 27.58 20.78
N LEU A 38 -8.26 26.71 21.77
CA LEU A 38 -7.11 25.79 21.84
C LEU A 38 -7.07 24.83 20.66
N VAL A 39 -8.20 24.21 20.30
CA VAL A 39 -8.26 23.29 19.15
C VAL A 39 -7.91 24.01 17.85
N VAL A 40 -8.36 25.26 17.67
CA VAL A 40 -8.02 26.07 16.49
C VAL A 40 -6.51 26.34 16.44
N GLY A 41 -5.92 26.80 17.54
CA GLY A 41 -4.47 27.05 17.60
C GLY A 41 -3.64 25.78 17.37
N LEU A 42 -4.01 24.68 18.04
CA LEU A 42 -3.40 23.37 17.83
C LEU A 42 -3.61 22.84 16.41
N GLY A 43 -4.69 23.21 15.74
CA GLY A 43 -4.95 22.85 14.35
C GLY A 43 -3.96 23.52 13.38
N ILE A 44 -3.66 24.81 13.59
CA ILE A 44 -2.68 25.55 12.79
C ILE A 44 -1.29 24.96 12.97
N ASP A 45 -0.84 24.85 14.22
CA ASP A 45 0.50 24.34 14.55
C ASP A 45 0.64 22.84 14.27
N GLY A 46 -0.42 22.06 14.49
CA GLY A 46 -0.48 20.63 14.21
C GLY A 46 -0.43 20.34 12.72
N GLY A 47 -1.16 21.10 11.91
CA GLY A 47 -1.06 21.04 10.45
C GLY A 47 0.36 21.35 9.96
N TRP A 48 0.97 22.39 10.53
CA TRP A 48 2.36 22.74 10.24
C TRP A 48 3.35 21.64 10.61
N LEU A 49 3.27 21.08 11.82
CA LEU A 49 4.12 19.97 12.25
C LEU A 49 3.93 18.71 11.41
N ALA A 50 2.70 18.38 11.03
CA ALA A 50 2.41 17.24 10.18
C ALA A 50 3.11 17.38 8.82
N THR A 51 3.07 18.57 8.22
CA THR A 51 3.80 18.82 6.96
C THR A 51 5.31 18.76 7.14
N LEU A 52 5.87 19.32 8.21
CA LEU A 52 7.31 19.25 8.52
C LEU A 52 7.78 17.80 8.72
N ALA A 53 7.02 17.01 9.47
CA ALA A 53 7.31 15.61 9.69
C ALA A 53 7.25 14.81 8.38
N TYR A 54 6.26 15.09 7.53
CA TYR A 54 6.12 14.44 6.24
C TYR A 54 7.25 14.80 5.26
N GLU A 55 7.62 16.08 5.17
CA GLU A 55 8.77 16.54 4.40
C GLU A 55 10.06 15.87 4.86
N ARG A 56 10.29 15.75 6.18
CA ARG A 56 11.46 15.05 6.72
C ARG A 56 11.48 13.58 6.37
N ARG A 57 10.32 12.92 6.42
CA ARG A 57 10.19 11.52 6.00
C ARG A 57 10.52 11.34 4.52
N LEU A 58 10.00 12.21 3.64
CA LEU A 58 10.31 12.20 2.21
C LEU A 58 11.81 12.44 1.97
N ALA A 59 12.38 13.45 2.64
CA ALA A 59 13.80 13.76 2.52
C ALA A 59 14.71 12.59 2.94
N ALA A 60 14.34 11.85 3.98
CA ALA A 60 15.04 10.63 4.41
C ALA A 60 14.95 9.50 3.36
N GLN A 61 13.92 9.49 2.53
CA GLN A 61 13.74 8.55 1.42
C GLN A 61 14.39 9.04 0.10
N GLY A 62 14.99 10.25 0.10
CA GLY A 62 15.54 10.86 -1.10
C GLY A 62 14.48 11.41 -2.07
N ASP A 63 13.24 11.60 -1.60
CA ASP A 63 12.12 12.13 -2.38
C ASP A 63 11.70 13.53 -1.88
N HIS A 64 10.94 14.26 -2.69
CA HIS A 64 10.39 15.56 -2.36
C HIS A 64 9.03 15.81 -3.01
N SER A 65 8.11 16.43 -2.27
CA SER A 65 6.79 16.83 -2.81
C SER A 65 6.66 18.35 -2.79
N PRO A 66 6.57 19.03 -3.96
CA PRO A 66 6.41 20.48 -4.01
C PRO A 66 5.08 20.92 -3.37
N THR A 67 4.05 20.09 -3.49
CA THR A 67 2.73 20.33 -2.88
C THR A 67 2.82 20.37 -1.36
N VAL A 68 3.46 19.37 -0.73
CA VAL A 68 3.61 19.36 0.73
C VAL A 68 4.45 20.54 1.19
N THR A 69 5.52 20.86 0.47
CA THR A 69 6.35 22.04 0.76
C THR A 69 5.55 23.33 0.71
N ALA A 70 4.71 23.51 -0.30
CA ALA A 70 3.85 24.68 -0.42
C ALA A 70 2.83 24.76 0.73
N VAL A 71 2.22 23.64 1.12
CA VAL A 71 1.29 23.58 2.27
C VAL A 71 2.01 23.92 3.58
N GLY A 72 3.21 23.39 3.79
CA GLY A 72 4.02 23.71 4.99
C GLY A 72 4.44 25.17 5.06
N TRP A 73 4.73 25.80 3.92
CA TRP A 73 4.92 27.26 3.85
C TRP A 73 3.62 28.03 4.09
N GLY A 74 2.49 27.55 3.57
CA GLY A 74 1.17 28.13 3.80
C GLY A 74 0.83 28.23 5.30
N PHE A 75 0.99 27.14 6.05
CA PHE A 75 0.79 27.17 7.50
C PHE A 75 1.75 28.12 8.21
N GLY A 76 3.03 28.14 7.82
CA GLY A 76 4.01 29.07 8.38
C GLY A 76 3.64 30.54 8.15
N LEU A 77 3.14 30.87 6.95
CA LEU A 77 2.67 32.22 6.62
C LEU A 77 1.38 32.58 7.37
N ILE A 78 0.46 31.64 7.57
CA ILE A 78 -0.74 31.86 8.38
C ILE A 78 -0.35 32.17 9.83
N ALA A 79 0.53 31.36 10.44
CA ALA A 79 1.02 31.59 11.80
C ALA A 79 1.72 32.95 11.93
N THR A 80 2.60 33.30 11.00
CA THR A 80 3.22 34.63 10.97
C THR A 80 2.19 35.74 10.79
N GLY A 81 1.19 35.56 9.93
CA GLY A 81 0.11 36.53 9.73
C GLY A 81 -0.68 36.80 11.01
N VAL A 82 -0.99 35.76 11.79
CA VAL A 82 -1.64 35.90 13.11
C VAL A 82 -0.76 36.71 14.07
N LEU A 83 0.54 36.42 14.14
CA LEU A 83 1.46 37.14 15.02
C LEU A 83 1.65 38.60 14.59
N VAL A 84 1.72 38.87 13.29
CA VAL A 84 1.79 40.24 12.75
C VAL A 84 0.50 41.01 13.07
N ALA A 85 -0.67 40.39 12.86
CA ALA A 85 -1.95 41.01 13.19
C ALA A 85 -2.05 41.35 14.68
N HIS A 86 -1.58 40.46 15.55
CA HIS A 86 -1.49 40.71 16.98
C HIS A 86 -0.52 41.86 17.30
N ALA A 87 0.67 41.87 16.69
CA ALA A 87 1.66 42.93 16.89
C ALA A 87 1.10 44.32 16.55
N LEU A 88 0.28 44.41 15.50
CA LEU A 88 -0.34 45.67 15.06
C LEU A 88 -1.49 46.13 15.96
N ALA A 89 -2.05 45.24 16.77
CA ALA A 89 -3.12 45.55 17.73
C ALA A 89 -2.59 46.00 19.11
N GLU A 90 -1.30 45.78 19.39
CA GLU A 90 -0.65 46.09 20.65
C GLU A 90 -0.03 47.50 20.66
N GLU A 91 0.03 48.13 21.82
CA GLU A 91 0.66 49.46 21.98
C GLU A 91 2.17 49.44 21.69
N SER A 92 2.82 48.28 21.82
CA SER A 92 4.26 48.06 21.61
C SER A 92 4.57 47.20 20.39
N ALA A 93 4.06 47.60 19.22
CA ALA A 93 4.17 46.85 17.97
C ALA A 93 5.59 46.41 17.58
N GLY A 94 6.61 47.21 17.91
CA GLY A 94 8.01 46.94 17.52
C GLY A 94 8.58 45.63 18.07
N ALA A 95 8.31 45.29 19.33
CA ALA A 95 8.80 44.06 19.95
C ALA A 95 8.09 42.83 19.37
N TRP A 96 6.78 42.91 19.20
CA TRP A 96 5.98 41.82 18.65
C TRP A 96 6.25 41.57 17.16
N LEU A 97 6.49 42.62 16.37
CA LEU A 97 6.87 42.48 14.97
C LEU A 97 8.21 41.76 14.81
N ALA A 98 9.16 41.95 15.74
CA ALA A 98 10.44 41.23 15.70
C ALA A 98 10.24 39.71 15.88
N VAL A 99 9.29 39.31 16.73
CA VAL A 99 9.01 37.91 17.06
C VAL A 99 8.04 37.25 16.07
N ALA A 100 7.20 38.04 15.38
CA ALA A 100 6.20 37.52 14.44
C ALA A 100 6.78 36.70 13.26
N TRP A 101 8.07 36.90 12.96
CA TRP A 101 8.79 36.17 11.90
C TRP A 101 9.34 34.81 12.35
N LEU A 102 9.16 34.42 13.62
CA LEU A 102 9.64 33.14 14.14
C LEU A 102 9.16 31.91 13.34
N PRO A 103 7.88 31.78 12.91
CA PRO A 103 7.42 30.62 12.13
C PRO A 103 8.19 30.46 10.81
N VAL A 104 8.37 31.56 10.09
CA VAL A 104 9.14 31.62 8.84
C VAL A 104 10.61 31.29 9.08
N ALA A 105 11.21 31.87 10.12
CA ALA A 105 12.61 31.61 10.45
C ALA A 105 12.86 30.16 10.88
N ALA A 106 11.93 29.55 11.65
CA ALA A 106 11.99 28.14 12.02
C ALA A 106 11.95 27.23 10.77
N LYS A 107 11.05 27.52 9.81
CA LYS A 107 11.00 26.80 8.52
C LYS A 107 12.30 26.97 7.72
N GLY A 108 12.84 28.19 7.67
CA GLY A 108 14.12 28.48 7.03
C GLY A 108 15.28 27.70 7.64
N LEU A 109 15.30 27.57 8.97
CA LEU A 109 16.34 26.83 9.69
C LEU A 109 16.31 25.33 9.35
N TRP A 110 15.12 24.76 9.14
CA TRP A 110 14.99 23.38 8.65
C TRP A 110 15.54 23.20 7.23
N LEU A 111 15.36 24.19 6.35
CA LEU A 111 15.94 24.15 5.00
C LEU A 111 17.47 24.23 5.03
N VAL A 112 18.02 25.17 5.80
CA VAL A 112 19.47 25.32 5.98
C VAL A 112 20.06 24.04 6.55
N HIS A 113 19.41 23.43 7.53
CA HIS A 113 19.84 22.15 8.08
C HIS A 113 19.84 21.04 7.02
N GLY A 114 18.79 20.94 6.21
CA GLY A 114 18.74 19.95 5.12
C GLY A 114 19.83 20.17 4.06
N LEU A 115 20.16 21.42 3.76
CA LEU A 115 21.30 21.76 2.89
C LEU A 115 22.63 21.39 3.54
N TRP A 116 22.78 21.62 4.84
CA TRP A 116 24.00 21.29 5.56
C TRP A 116 24.22 19.77 5.68
N GLU A 117 23.17 18.98 5.87
CA GLU A 117 23.27 17.52 5.82
C GLU A 117 23.74 17.03 4.44
N ARG A 118 23.34 17.71 3.35
CA ARG A 118 23.79 17.39 2.00
C ARG A 118 25.25 17.77 1.75
N THR A 119 25.73 18.90 2.30
CA THR A 119 27.12 19.34 2.14
C THR A 119 28.10 18.63 3.07
N ALA A 120 27.61 18.06 4.18
CA ALA A 120 28.42 17.22 5.07
C ALA A 120 28.72 15.83 4.49
N LEU A 121 27.96 15.37 3.49
CA LEU A 121 28.23 14.14 2.77
C LEU A 121 29.29 14.40 1.69
N THR A 122 30.37 13.64 1.69
CA THR A 122 31.40 13.73 0.64
C THR A 122 30.78 13.40 -0.74
N PRO A 123 31.30 13.99 -1.83
CA PRO A 123 30.81 13.68 -3.19
C PRO A 123 30.81 12.19 -3.52
N SER A 124 31.77 11.43 -2.98
CA SER A 124 31.80 9.97 -3.10
C SER A 124 30.63 9.29 -2.38
N ALA A 125 30.30 9.73 -1.16
CA ALA A 125 29.16 9.20 -0.40
C ALA A 125 27.83 9.51 -1.09
N LEU A 126 27.67 10.72 -1.66
CA LEU A 126 26.50 11.06 -2.48
C LEU A 126 26.43 10.19 -3.75
N GLY A 127 27.57 9.91 -4.39
CA GLY A 127 27.66 8.99 -5.53
C GLY A 127 27.23 7.57 -5.16
N SER A 128 27.72 7.03 -4.04
CA SER A 128 27.34 5.70 -3.54
C SER A 128 25.85 5.63 -3.18
N ILE A 129 25.29 6.66 -2.53
CA ILE A 129 23.85 6.72 -2.22
C ILE A 129 23.02 6.74 -3.50
N ARG A 130 23.41 7.52 -4.51
CA ARG A 130 22.73 7.52 -5.82
C ARG A 130 22.83 6.14 -6.49
N GLY A 131 23.99 5.48 -6.40
CA GLY A 131 24.18 4.11 -6.91
C GLY A 131 23.22 3.12 -6.26
N ILE A 132 23.15 3.09 -4.93
CA ILE A 132 22.26 2.21 -4.17
C ILE A 132 20.78 2.51 -4.50
N GLN A 133 20.40 3.78 -4.60
CA GLN A 133 19.03 4.16 -4.97
C GLN A 133 18.68 3.75 -6.39
N GLN A 134 19.63 3.87 -7.33
CA GLN A 134 19.43 3.46 -8.71
C GLN A 134 19.29 1.95 -8.82
N GLU A 135 20.15 1.20 -8.14
CA GLU A 135 20.10 -0.26 -8.11
C GLU A 135 18.79 -0.77 -7.51
N ALA A 136 18.31 -0.16 -6.42
CA ALA A 136 17.00 -0.48 -5.85
C ALA A 136 15.82 -0.16 -6.81
N ARG A 137 15.92 0.92 -7.61
CA ARG A 137 14.92 1.24 -8.64
C ARG A 137 14.94 0.22 -9.77
N ASP A 138 16.13 -0.18 -10.21
CA ASP A 138 16.33 -1.14 -11.27
C ASP A 138 15.83 -2.53 -10.83
N GLU A 139 16.14 -2.94 -9.59
CA GLU A 139 15.63 -4.18 -9.00
C GLU A 139 14.10 -4.17 -8.88
N ALA A 140 13.49 -3.06 -8.44
CA ALA A 140 12.04 -2.91 -8.41
C ALA A 140 11.43 -2.94 -9.82
N ALA A 141 12.09 -2.37 -10.82
CA ALA A 141 11.65 -2.44 -12.22
C ALA A 141 11.73 -3.87 -12.76
N VAL A 142 12.81 -4.60 -12.46
CA VAL A 142 12.98 -6.02 -12.82
C VAL A 142 11.94 -6.89 -12.12
N ALA A 143 11.67 -6.67 -10.83
CA ALA A 143 10.63 -7.40 -10.10
C ALA A 143 9.24 -7.18 -10.72
N ARG A 144 8.91 -5.93 -11.10
CA ARG A 144 7.66 -5.63 -11.82
C ARG A 144 7.61 -6.27 -13.20
N ALA A 145 8.73 -6.32 -13.92
CA ALA A 145 8.81 -6.96 -15.23
C ALA A 145 8.64 -8.48 -15.12
N ARG A 146 9.26 -9.12 -14.12
CA ARG A 146 9.08 -10.54 -13.81
C ARG A 146 7.64 -10.87 -13.44
N LEU A 147 7.04 -10.10 -12.53
CA LEU A 147 5.63 -10.26 -12.17
C LEU A 147 4.70 -10.11 -13.38
N ARG A 148 4.98 -9.17 -14.30
CA ARG A 148 4.22 -9.06 -15.55
C ARG A 148 4.43 -10.24 -16.49
N ALA A 149 5.66 -10.75 -16.61
CA ALA A 149 5.96 -11.90 -17.45
C ALA A 149 5.28 -13.17 -16.90
N GLU A 150 5.33 -13.39 -15.60
CA GLU A 150 4.65 -14.50 -14.92
C GLU A 150 3.12 -14.37 -15.06
N ALA A 151 2.56 -13.19 -14.84
CA ALA A 151 1.13 -12.95 -15.02
C ALA A 151 0.67 -13.16 -16.48
N ALA A 152 1.44 -12.71 -17.46
CA ALA A 152 1.13 -12.92 -18.88
C ALA A 152 1.28 -14.39 -19.30
N THR A 153 2.26 -15.09 -18.74
CA THR A 153 2.45 -16.54 -18.97
C THR A 153 1.30 -17.32 -18.34
N GLU A 154 0.86 -16.94 -17.14
CA GLU A 154 -0.27 -17.58 -16.46
C GLU A 154 -1.61 -17.23 -17.13
N GLU A 155 -1.80 -15.99 -17.62
CA GLU A 155 -2.95 -15.62 -18.45
C GLU A 155 -2.99 -16.44 -19.74
N THR A 156 -1.84 -16.61 -20.42
CA THR A 156 -1.74 -17.42 -21.63
C THR A 156 -1.99 -18.90 -21.32
N ARG A 157 -1.50 -19.40 -20.17
CA ARG A 157 -1.73 -20.77 -19.69
C ARG A 157 -3.20 -21.03 -19.33
N LEU A 158 -3.85 -20.09 -18.64
CA LEU A 158 -5.27 -20.16 -18.29
C LEU A 158 -6.18 -19.97 -19.51
N THR A 159 -5.72 -19.23 -20.52
CA THR A 159 -6.38 -19.09 -21.82
C THR A 159 -6.20 -20.37 -22.67
N ALA A 160 -5.03 -21.02 -22.59
CA ALA A 160 -4.72 -22.26 -23.30
C ALA A 160 -5.42 -23.49 -22.69
N VAL A 161 -5.72 -23.49 -21.38
CA VAL A 161 -6.41 -24.59 -20.70
C VAL A 161 -7.91 -24.30 -20.57
N THR A 162 -8.60 -24.30 -21.72
CA THR A 162 -10.07 -24.28 -21.91
C THR A 162 -10.84 -23.10 -21.29
N GLN A 163 -11.96 -22.70 -21.90
CA GLN A 163 -12.85 -21.66 -21.35
C GLN A 163 -13.26 -21.87 -19.88
N ALA A 164 -13.17 -23.09 -19.35
CA ALA A 164 -13.42 -23.39 -17.94
C ALA A 164 -12.32 -22.84 -17.01
N GLY A 165 -11.04 -22.92 -17.39
CA GLY A 165 -9.91 -22.38 -16.60
C GLY A 165 -9.98 -20.86 -16.49
N ALA A 166 -10.29 -20.18 -17.59
CA ALA A 166 -10.51 -18.74 -17.60
C ALA A 166 -11.70 -18.30 -16.71
N ARG A 167 -12.74 -19.13 -16.56
CA ARG A 167 -13.87 -18.85 -15.65
C ARG A 167 -13.46 -18.99 -14.19
N VAL A 168 -12.73 -20.05 -13.84
CA VAL A 168 -12.25 -20.27 -12.46
C VAL A 168 -11.29 -19.17 -12.02
N ALA A 169 -10.33 -18.80 -12.87
CA ALA A 169 -9.40 -17.70 -12.57
C ALA A 169 -10.11 -16.36 -12.35
N ARG A 170 -11.16 -16.08 -13.14
CA ARG A 170 -11.96 -14.86 -12.99
C ARG A 170 -12.73 -14.83 -11.66
N VAL A 171 -13.32 -15.97 -11.27
CA VAL A 171 -14.02 -16.11 -9.98
C VAL A 171 -13.05 -16.00 -8.81
N GLN A 172 -11.85 -16.59 -8.89
CA GLN A 172 -10.82 -16.43 -7.86
C GLN A 172 -10.37 -14.98 -7.71
N ALA A 173 -10.15 -14.26 -8.83
CA ALA A 173 -9.78 -12.86 -8.81
C ALA A 173 -10.87 -11.97 -8.18
N ASP A 174 -12.15 -12.18 -8.53
CA ASP A 174 -13.27 -11.44 -7.95
C ASP A 174 -13.46 -11.75 -6.46
N THR A 175 -13.24 -13.00 -6.05
CA THR A 175 -13.28 -13.42 -4.64
C THR A 175 -12.17 -12.75 -3.84
N ALA A 176 -10.94 -12.74 -4.34
CA ALA A 176 -9.80 -12.08 -3.70
C ALA A 176 -10.05 -10.57 -3.54
N LYS A 177 -10.61 -9.92 -4.56
CA LYS A 177 -10.97 -8.50 -4.52
C LYS A 177 -12.05 -8.21 -3.49
N THR A 178 -13.05 -9.08 -3.39
CA THR A 178 -14.15 -8.95 -2.41
C THR A 178 -13.63 -9.13 -0.99
N LEU A 179 -12.77 -10.13 -0.77
CA LEU A 179 -12.15 -10.39 0.53
C LEU A 179 -11.23 -9.24 0.95
N SER A 180 -10.43 -8.70 0.01
CA SER A 180 -9.58 -7.53 0.27
C SER A 180 -10.41 -6.32 0.69
N ARG A 181 -11.54 -6.04 0.01
CA ARG A 181 -12.46 -4.96 0.42
C ARG A 181 -13.08 -5.21 1.78
N ALA A 182 -13.49 -6.44 2.09
CA ALA A 182 -14.01 -6.81 3.39
C ALA A 182 -12.96 -6.59 4.49
N TRP A 183 -11.69 -6.95 4.22
CA TRP A 183 -10.57 -6.67 5.12
C TRP A 183 -10.34 -5.18 5.31
N SER A 184 -10.32 -4.39 4.24
CA SER A 184 -10.20 -2.93 4.35
C SER A 184 -11.35 -2.33 5.15
N ALA A 185 -12.58 -2.80 4.95
CA ALA A 185 -13.73 -2.34 5.74
C ALA A 185 -13.59 -2.72 7.23
N LEU A 186 -13.10 -3.92 7.54
CA LEU A 186 -12.83 -4.34 8.91
C LEU A 186 -11.70 -3.51 9.55
N GLU A 187 -10.64 -3.22 8.80
CA GLU A 187 -9.52 -2.38 9.22
C GLU A 187 -9.98 -0.95 9.49
N THR A 188 -10.79 -0.38 8.58
CA THR A 188 -11.40 0.94 8.77
C THR A 188 -12.31 0.97 9.98
N ALA A 189 -13.12 -0.07 10.20
CA ALA A 189 -13.94 -0.19 11.39
C ALA A 189 -13.07 -0.28 12.66
N ARG A 190 -12.00 -1.08 12.66
CA ARG A 190 -11.05 -1.22 13.78
C ARG A 190 -10.34 0.08 14.13
N ASN A 191 -10.00 0.88 13.12
CA ASN A 191 -9.30 2.15 13.27
C ASN A 191 -10.25 3.36 13.49
N GLY A 192 -11.56 3.12 13.51
CA GLY A 192 -12.56 4.13 13.86
C GLY A 192 -12.47 4.56 15.33
N GLU A 193 -12.77 5.83 15.60
CA GLU A 193 -12.75 6.40 16.94
C GLU A 193 -13.83 5.73 17.81
N GLY A 194 -13.41 5.03 18.88
CA GLY A 194 -14.28 4.29 19.80
C GLY A 194 -14.34 2.76 19.59
N THR A 195 -13.90 2.23 18.44
CA THR A 195 -13.97 0.79 18.14
C THR A 195 -12.91 -0.03 18.87
N ALA A 196 -11.73 0.54 19.14
CA ALA A 196 -10.74 -0.10 20.01
C ALA A 196 -11.29 -0.32 21.44
N THR A 197 -12.06 0.63 21.97
CA THR A 197 -12.72 0.52 23.28
C THR A 197 -13.83 -0.55 23.25
N ALA A 198 -14.62 -0.60 22.18
CA ALA A 198 -15.66 -1.61 21.97
C ALA A 198 -15.11 -3.02 21.69
N LEU A 199 -13.93 -3.15 21.07
CA LEU A 199 -13.26 -4.44 20.88
C LEU A 199 -12.56 -4.91 22.16
N THR A 200 -12.12 -3.97 23.02
CA THR A 200 -11.57 -4.30 24.35
C THR A 200 -12.66 -4.85 25.28
N SER A 201 -13.90 -4.38 25.18
CA SER A 201 -15.05 -4.93 25.93
C SER A 201 -15.57 -6.28 25.40
N VAL A 202 -15.20 -6.67 24.18
CA VAL A 202 -15.54 -7.97 23.58
C VAL A 202 -14.45 -9.02 23.82
N THR A 203 -13.19 -8.59 24.02
CA THR A 203 -12.05 -9.50 24.27
C THR A 203 -11.73 -9.71 25.75
N ARG A 204 -12.11 -8.79 26.65
CA ARG A 204 -12.20 -9.05 28.09
C ARG A 204 -13.67 -9.23 28.48
N PRO A 205 -14.04 -10.26 29.25
CA PRO A 205 -15.42 -10.45 29.66
C PRO A 205 -15.85 -9.27 30.56
N VAL A 206 -16.70 -8.39 30.02
CA VAL A 206 -17.38 -7.33 30.80
C VAL A 206 -18.57 -7.92 31.57
N THR A 207 -19.01 -9.13 31.21
CA THR A 207 -19.98 -9.96 31.92
C THR A 207 -19.42 -11.38 32.06
N PRO A 208 -19.40 -11.97 33.28
CA PRO A 208 -19.13 -13.40 33.43
C PRO A 208 -20.16 -14.18 32.61
N SER A 209 -19.74 -15.24 31.92
CA SER A 209 -20.55 -16.19 31.13
C SER A 209 -21.05 -15.79 29.73
N VAL A 210 -20.58 -14.70 29.12
CA VAL A 210 -20.86 -14.41 27.69
C VAL A 210 -19.56 -14.36 26.89
N ALA A 211 -19.29 -15.41 26.11
CA ALA A 211 -18.21 -15.45 25.14
C ALA A 211 -18.77 -15.13 23.74
N PRO A 212 -18.18 -14.20 22.97
CA PRO A 212 -18.51 -14.03 21.56
C PRO A 212 -18.08 -15.29 20.79
N ARG A 213 -19.05 -15.90 20.09
CA ARG A 213 -18.93 -17.24 19.48
C ARG A 213 -18.32 -17.25 18.07
N TRP A 214 -17.74 -16.13 17.62
CA TRP A 214 -17.15 -16.04 16.29
C TRP A 214 -15.64 -16.24 16.35
N GLU A 215 -15.23 -17.46 16.06
CA GLU A 215 -13.86 -17.76 15.63
C GLU A 215 -13.72 -17.33 14.17
N LEU A 216 -12.85 -16.35 13.90
CA LEU A 216 -12.41 -16.06 12.55
C LEU A 216 -11.63 -17.27 12.01
N PRO A 217 -11.86 -17.73 10.77
CA PRO A 217 -11.04 -18.77 10.17
C PRO A 217 -9.58 -18.30 10.12
N VAL A 218 -8.72 -18.96 10.89
CA VAL A 218 -7.28 -18.75 10.82
C VAL A 218 -6.80 -19.45 9.55
N TRP A 219 -6.46 -18.67 8.52
CA TRP A 219 -5.66 -19.19 7.42
C TRP A 219 -4.23 -19.38 7.96
N GLY A 220 -3.99 -20.55 8.55
CA GLY A 220 -2.64 -21.00 8.87
C GLY A 220 -1.83 -21.27 7.60
N PRO A 221 -0.51 -21.57 7.74
CA PRO A 221 0.29 -22.06 6.63
C PRO A 221 -0.46 -23.23 5.98
N THR A 222 -0.74 -23.14 4.69
CA THR A 222 -1.33 -24.24 3.94
C THR A 222 -0.39 -25.44 4.05
N ASP A 223 -0.84 -26.52 4.68
CA ASP A 223 -0.15 -27.79 4.58
C ASP A 223 0.02 -28.11 3.08
N PRO A 224 1.25 -28.36 2.60
CA PRO A 224 1.47 -28.71 1.22
C PRO A 224 0.74 -30.03 0.95
N VAL A 225 -0.37 -29.94 0.20
CA VAL A 225 -1.03 -31.13 -0.35
C VAL A 225 0.00 -31.82 -1.25
N PRO A 226 0.23 -33.13 -1.10
CA PRO A 226 1.16 -33.85 -1.95
C PRO A 226 0.85 -33.56 -3.41
N ALA A 227 1.86 -33.18 -4.19
CA ALA A 227 1.71 -33.03 -5.62
C ALA A 227 1.13 -34.34 -6.18
N LEU A 228 0.11 -34.23 -7.02
CA LEU A 228 -0.39 -35.39 -7.76
C LEU A 228 0.78 -35.98 -8.53
N GLU A 229 1.20 -37.18 -8.13
CA GLU A 229 2.20 -37.97 -8.85
C GLU A 229 1.79 -38.02 -10.32
N PRO A 230 2.61 -37.51 -11.25
CA PRO A 230 2.27 -37.53 -12.66
C PRO A 230 2.22 -38.99 -13.09
N ALA A 231 1.01 -39.53 -13.26
CA ALA A 231 0.83 -40.79 -13.95
C ALA A 231 1.58 -40.71 -15.30
N PRO A 232 2.31 -41.76 -15.69
CA PRO A 232 3.11 -41.73 -16.91
C PRO A 232 2.22 -41.31 -18.08
N ALA A 233 2.58 -40.19 -18.72
CA ALA A 233 1.83 -39.68 -19.85
C ALA A 233 1.78 -40.75 -20.94
N LEU A 234 0.58 -41.05 -21.46
CA LEU A 234 0.40 -41.92 -22.62
C LEU A 234 1.39 -41.52 -23.72
N THR A 235 2.19 -42.48 -24.19
CA THR A 235 3.08 -42.27 -25.33
C THR A 235 2.25 -42.00 -26.58
N ASP A 236 2.81 -41.34 -27.59
CA ASP A 236 2.07 -41.05 -28.81
C ASP A 236 1.58 -42.33 -29.52
N ALA A 237 2.36 -43.41 -29.49
CA ALA A 237 1.96 -44.70 -30.03
C ALA A 237 0.78 -45.33 -29.25
N ALA A 238 0.78 -45.22 -27.92
CA ALA A 238 -0.34 -45.70 -27.11
C ALA A 238 -1.60 -44.85 -27.30
N LEU A 239 -1.43 -43.54 -27.51
CA LEU A 239 -2.52 -42.63 -27.84
C LEU A 239 -3.12 -42.96 -29.21
N ASP A 240 -2.29 -43.26 -30.22
CA ASP A 240 -2.74 -43.63 -31.55
C ASP A 240 -3.54 -44.93 -31.53
N ALA A 241 -3.03 -45.97 -30.88
CA ALA A 241 -3.72 -47.25 -30.73
C ALA A 241 -5.08 -47.10 -30.04
N LEU A 242 -5.13 -46.31 -28.97
CA LEU A 242 -6.35 -46.06 -28.21
C LEU A 242 -7.38 -45.24 -29.01
N VAL A 243 -6.92 -44.25 -29.79
CA VAL A 243 -7.82 -43.46 -30.65
C VAL A 243 -8.39 -44.32 -31.77
N ASP A 244 -7.59 -45.20 -32.37
CA ASP A 244 -8.06 -46.09 -33.44
C ASP A 244 -9.04 -47.17 -32.94
N ASP A 245 -8.77 -47.75 -31.77
CA ASP A 245 -9.67 -48.69 -31.10
C ASP A 245 -11.05 -48.06 -30.81
N ILE A 246 -11.06 -46.86 -30.21
CA ILE A 246 -12.32 -46.15 -29.94
C ILE A 246 -13.02 -45.77 -31.25
N ARG A 247 -12.28 -45.31 -32.27
CA ARG A 247 -12.83 -44.92 -33.57
C ARG A 247 -13.56 -46.09 -34.24
N THR A 248 -12.97 -47.28 -34.19
CA THR A 248 -13.46 -48.49 -34.88
C THR A 248 -14.37 -49.35 -34.01
N SER A 249 -14.63 -48.94 -32.77
CA SER A 249 -15.53 -49.63 -31.83
C SER A 249 -16.98 -49.75 -32.33
N GLU A 250 -17.40 -48.91 -33.27
CA GLU A 250 -18.73 -48.98 -33.91
C GLU A 250 -18.61 -48.98 -35.44
N THR A 251 -19.63 -49.55 -36.09
CA THR A 251 -19.78 -49.51 -37.55
C THR A 251 -21.05 -48.74 -37.90
N PRO A 252 -20.96 -47.60 -38.63
CA PRO A 252 -19.75 -46.99 -39.19
C PRO A 252 -18.83 -46.38 -38.12
N ALA A 253 -17.56 -46.17 -38.47
CA ALA A 253 -16.56 -45.60 -37.58
C ALA A 253 -17.01 -44.25 -37.00
N LEU A 254 -16.72 -44.03 -35.71
CA LEU A 254 -17.17 -42.85 -34.97
C LEU A 254 -16.61 -41.56 -35.57
N SER A 255 -17.35 -40.45 -35.42
CA SER A 255 -16.80 -39.12 -35.72
C SER A 255 -15.77 -38.70 -34.66
N TYR A 256 -14.88 -37.75 -35.02
CA TYR A 256 -13.90 -37.19 -34.08
C TYR A 256 -14.53 -36.72 -32.76
N ARG A 257 -15.72 -36.10 -32.83
CA ARG A 257 -16.40 -35.54 -31.65
C ARG A 257 -16.90 -36.64 -30.71
N GLU A 258 -17.40 -37.73 -31.26
CA GLU A 258 -17.88 -38.89 -30.49
C GLU A 258 -16.70 -39.64 -29.87
N MET A 259 -15.65 -39.90 -30.65
CA MET A 259 -14.40 -40.48 -30.16
C MET A 259 -13.82 -39.66 -29.02
N ALA A 260 -13.69 -38.33 -29.17
CA ALA A 260 -13.11 -37.46 -28.14
C ALA A 260 -13.97 -37.40 -26.86
N THR A 261 -15.28 -37.61 -26.98
CA THR A 261 -16.18 -37.69 -25.81
C THR A 261 -15.99 -39.01 -25.08
N ARG A 262 -15.94 -40.13 -25.81
CA ARG A 262 -15.71 -41.47 -25.22
C ARG A 262 -14.32 -41.62 -24.61
N PHE A 263 -13.29 -41.08 -25.27
CA PHE A 263 -11.93 -41.03 -24.74
C PHE A 263 -11.87 -40.38 -23.35
N ARG A 264 -12.56 -39.24 -23.16
CA ARG A 264 -12.62 -38.56 -21.86
C ARG A 264 -13.52 -39.28 -20.85
N ALA A 265 -14.64 -39.86 -21.31
CA ALA A 265 -15.53 -40.64 -20.45
C ALA A 265 -14.85 -41.90 -19.89
N ALA A 266 -13.92 -42.49 -20.64
CA ALA A 266 -13.06 -43.60 -20.21
C ALA A 266 -11.94 -43.17 -19.23
N GLY A 267 -11.89 -41.89 -18.83
CA GLY A 267 -10.92 -41.37 -17.87
C GLY A 267 -9.55 -41.04 -18.46
N HIS A 268 -9.38 -41.13 -19.79
CA HIS A 268 -8.12 -40.76 -20.42
C HIS A 268 -7.99 -39.23 -20.55
N SER A 269 -6.79 -38.72 -20.28
CA SER A 269 -6.47 -37.31 -20.43
C SER A 269 -5.36 -37.12 -21.47
N ALA A 270 -5.62 -36.25 -22.44
CA ALA A 270 -4.65 -35.81 -23.43
C ALA A 270 -4.99 -34.36 -23.82
N SER A 271 -3.97 -33.57 -24.18
CA SER A 271 -4.23 -32.23 -24.71
C SER A 271 -4.97 -32.34 -26.04
N GLU A 272 -5.87 -31.39 -26.31
CA GLU A 272 -6.66 -31.35 -27.55
C GLU A 272 -5.75 -31.38 -28.80
N VAL A 273 -4.59 -30.73 -28.73
CA VAL A 273 -3.56 -30.74 -29.79
C VAL A 273 -3.04 -32.16 -30.05
N ARG A 274 -2.68 -32.90 -29.00
CA ARG A 274 -2.18 -34.28 -29.13
C ARG A 274 -3.28 -35.23 -29.62
N LEU A 275 -4.51 -35.08 -29.11
CA LEU A 275 -5.65 -35.91 -29.51
C LEU A 275 -6.02 -35.68 -30.99
N ARG A 276 -5.95 -34.45 -31.49
CA ARG A 276 -6.15 -34.15 -32.92
C ARG A 276 -5.01 -34.65 -33.80
N ALA A 277 -3.77 -34.58 -33.32
CA ALA A 277 -2.62 -35.10 -34.04
C ALA A 277 -2.74 -36.64 -34.17
N ALA A 278 -3.10 -37.33 -33.10
CA ALA A 278 -3.37 -38.78 -33.11
C ALA A 278 -4.51 -39.14 -34.06
N TRP A 279 -5.64 -38.43 -33.98
CA TRP A 279 -6.76 -38.62 -34.91
C TRP A 279 -6.33 -38.51 -36.37
N LYS A 280 -5.52 -37.50 -36.74
CA LYS A 280 -5.03 -37.36 -38.11
C LYS A 280 -4.09 -38.47 -38.57
N ARG A 281 -3.41 -39.15 -37.65
CA ARG A 281 -2.51 -40.26 -37.98
C ARG A 281 -3.27 -41.57 -38.23
N VAL A 282 -4.41 -41.75 -37.57
CA VAL A 282 -5.19 -43.01 -37.65
C VAL A 282 -6.43 -42.91 -38.54
N ALA A 283 -6.96 -41.70 -38.76
CA ALA A 283 -8.18 -41.45 -39.53
C ALA A 283 -8.02 -41.76 -41.02
#